data_AF-A0A060CHL3-F1
#
_entry.id   AF-A0A060CHL3-F1
#
_cell.length_a   1.000
_cell.length_b   1.000
_cell.length_c   1.000
_cell.angle_alpha   90.00
_cell.angle_beta   90.00
_cell.angle_gamma   90.00
#
_symmetry.space_group_name_H-M   'P 1'
#
loop_
_entity.id
_entity.type
_entity.pdbx_description
1 polymer ?
#
loop_
_entity_poly.entity_id
_entity_poly.type
_entity_poly.pdbx_seq_one_letter_code
_entity_poly.pdbx_strand_id
1 'polypeptide(L)'
;MPGRELFHGGPAGSAMPLVWAHAEHIKLLRSLRDGAVFDMPPHARERYVDRKTASPYRSWRFNNKIRSMPAGKKLRIEVLAPARVHWSLDGWA
;
A
#
# COMPACT_ATOMS: atom_id res chain seq x y z
N MET A 1 34.10 -13.55 2.73
CA MET A 1 35.23 -14.44 3.09
C MET A 1 35.46 -15.35 1.88
N PRO A 2 36.64 -15.32 1.23
CA PRO A 2 36.90 -16.03 -0.02
C PRO A 2 36.63 -17.54 0.03
N GLY A 3 36.80 -18.18 1.19
CA GLY A 3 36.45 -19.60 1.40
C GLY A 3 34.95 -19.93 1.40
N ARG A 4 34.08 -18.94 1.18
CA ARG A 4 32.63 -19.10 0.99
C ARG A 4 32.17 -18.62 -0.39
N GLU A 5 33.10 -18.49 -1.33
CA GLU A 5 32.86 -17.96 -2.70
C GLU A 5 32.27 -16.54 -2.72
N LEU A 6 32.42 -15.78 -1.63
CA LEU A 6 31.94 -14.40 -1.52
C LEU A 6 33.09 -13.43 -1.79
N PHE A 7 33.00 -12.73 -2.92
CA PHE A 7 33.95 -11.70 -3.36
C PHE A 7 33.30 -10.32 -3.31
N HIS A 8 34.05 -9.29 -2.89
CA HIS A 8 33.56 -7.91 -2.89
C HIS A 8 33.20 -7.46 -4.30
N GLY A 9 32.02 -6.86 -4.47
CA GLY A 9 31.48 -6.47 -5.78
C GLY A 9 31.00 -7.64 -6.65
N GLY A 10 31.24 -8.88 -6.22
CA GLY A 10 30.75 -10.09 -6.84
C GLY A 10 29.37 -10.50 -6.32
N PRO A 11 28.71 -11.45 -7.00
CA PRO A 11 27.43 -11.93 -6.57
C PRO A 11 27.54 -12.86 -5.36
N ALA A 12 26.53 -12.82 -4.49
CA ALA A 12 26.52 -13.56 -3.23
C ALA A 12 25.86 -14.95 -3.32
N GLY A 13 25.79 -15.56 -4.52
CA GLY A 13 25.19 -16.89 -4.74
C GLY A 13 23.66 -16.95 -4.81
N SER A 14 22.97 -15.80 -4.92
CA SER A 14 21.52 -15.74 -5.19
C SER A 14 21.21 -16.02 -6.68
N ALA A 15 19.92 -16.13 -7.03
CA ALA A 15 19.47 -16.42 -8.39
C ALA A 15 20.11 -15.50 -9.44
N MET A 16 20.72 -16.10 -10.46
CA MET A 16 21.50 -15.44 -11.51
C MET A 16 21.28 -16.12 -12.87
N PRO A 17 20.88 -15.39 -13.94
CA PRO A 17 20.50 -13.98 -13.93
C PRO A 17 19.11 -13.74 -13.33
N LEU A 18 18.99 -12.73 -12.47
CA LEU A 18 17.69 -12.30 -11.94
C LEU A 18 17.04 -11.32 -12.92
N VAL A 19 16.13 -11.81 -13.76
CA VAL A 19 15.44 -11.00 -14.79
C VAL A 19 14.77 -9.75 -14.20
N TRP A 20 14.28 -9.81 -12.95
CA TRP A 20 13.73 -8.65 -12.25
C TRP A 20 14.75 -7.50 -12.13
N ALA A 21 16.00 -7.79 -11.77
CA ALA A 21 17.04 -6.77 -11.68
C ALA A 21 17.31 -6.10 -13.03
N HIS A 22 17.26 -6.85 -14.12
CA HIS A 22 17.39 -6.30 -15.47
C HIS A 22 16.20 -5.41 -15.84
N ALA A 23 14.98 -5.83 -15.53
CA ALA A 23 13.78 -5.01 -15.77
C ALA A 23 13.82 -3.70 -14.98
N GLU A 24 14.18 -3.74 -13.69
CA GLU A 24 14.32 -2.55 -12.87
C GLU A 24 15.42 -1.61 -13.38
N HIS A 25 16.53 -2.14 -13.90
CA HIS A 25 17.57 -1.33 -14.54
C HIS A 25 17.05 -0.60 -15.79
N ILE A 26 16.29 -1.28 -16.65
CA ILE A 26 15.68 -0.66 -17.83
C ILE A 26 14.67 0.42 -17.43
N LYS A 27 13.82 0.16 -16.43
CA LYS A 27 12.87 1.14 -15.90
C LYS A 27 13.58 2.38 -15.36
N LEU A 28 14.71 2.21 -14.66
CA LEU A 28 15.51 3.32 -14.17
C LEU A 28 16.05 4.18 -15.33
N LEU A 29 16.69 3.57 -16.32
CA LEU A 29 17.21 4.29 -17.49
C LEU A 29 16.10 5.05 -18.21
N ARG A 30 14.94 4.43 -18.38
CA ARG A 30 13.77 5.07 -18.98
C ARG A 30 13.26 6.24 -18.14
N SER A 31 13.19 6.07 -16.82
CA SER A 31 12.73 7.11 -15.91
C SER A 31 13.65 8.34 -15.90
N LEU A 32 14.98 8.10 -15.95
CA LEU A 32 15.97 9.17 -16.04
C LEU A 32 15.83 9.95 -17.36
N ARG A 33 15.64 9.25 -18.47
CA ARG A 33 15.39 9.87 -19.78
C ARG A 33 14.12 10.71 -19.79
N ASP A 34 13.04 10.21 -19.18
CA ASP A 34 11.74 10.88 -19.18
C ASP A 34 11.64 11.96 -18.08
N GLY A 35 12.61 12.04 -17.15
CA GLY A 35 12.55 12.94 -15.99
C GLY A 35 11.44 12.60 -14.99
N ALA A 36 10.84 11.41 -15.10
CA ALA A 36 9.72 10.96 -14.30
C ALA A 36 9.76 9.43 -14.14
N VAL A 37 9.21 8.90 -13.04
CA VAL A 37 9.15 7.45 -12.81
C VAL A 37 8.27 6.80 -13.89
N PHE A 38 8.88 5.94 -14.70
CA PHE A 38 8.28 5.35 -15.89
C PHE A 38 6.99 4.58 -15.62
N ASP A 39 6.96 3.78 -14.55
CA ASP A 39 5.82 2.93 -14.20
C ASP A 39 4.88 3.57 -13.17
N MET A 40 4.94 4.90 -12.99
CA MET A 40 4.06 5.60 -12.06
C MET A 40 2.60 5.57 -12.56
N PRO A 41 1.66 5.01 -11.78
CA PRO A 41 0.25 5.00 -12.17
C PRO A 41 -0.36 6.41 -12.07
N PRO A 42 -0.77 7.04 -13.19
CA PRO A 42 -1.16 8.45 -13.20
C PRO A 42 -2.40 8.71 -12.33
N HIS A 43 -3.40 7.83 -12.39
CA HIS A 43 -4.63 7.96 -11.59
C HIS A 43 -4.39 7.84 -10.09
N ALA A 44 -3.42 7.03 -9.66
CA ALA A 44 -3.08 6.90 -8.25
C ALA A 44 -2.37 8.17 -7.76
N ARG A 45 -1.42 8.70 -8.52
CA ARG A 45 -0.75 9.96 -8.21
C ARG A 45 -1.75 11.09 -8.08
N GLU A 46 -2.60 11.27 -9.08
CA GLU A 46 -3.59 12.35 -9.10
C GLU A 46 -4.50 12.28 -7.87
N ARG A 47 -5.01 11.08 -7.55
CA ARG A 47 -5.94 10.90 -6.44
C ARG A 47 -5.29 11.14 -5.08
N TYR A 48 -4.11 10.56 -4.84
CA TYR A 48 -3.53 10.47 -3.50
C TYR A 48 -2.50 11.57 -3.21
N VAL A 49 -1.76 12.06 -4.21
CA VAL A 49 -0.73 13.09 -4.05
C VAL A 49 -1.29 14.46 -4.37
N ASP A 50 -1.89 14.62 -5.55
CA ASP A 50 -2.28 15.95 -6.05
C ASP A 50 -3.60 16.40 -5.40
N ARG A 51 -4.64 15.57 -5.48
CA ARG A 51 -5.96 15.85 -4.90
C ARG A 51 -6.06 15.49 -3.42
N LYS A 52 -5.09 14.75 -2.87
CA LYS A 52 -5.05 14.26 -1.48
C LYS A 52 -6.40 13.70 -1.00
N THR A 53 -7.09 12.98 -1.89
CA THR A 53 -8.47 12.56 -1.66
C THR A 53 -8.53 11.50 -0.57
N ALA A 54 -9.01 11.90 0.62
CA ALA A 54 -9.20 10.99 1.73
C ALA A 54 -10.55 10.27 1.65
N SER A 55 -10.61 9.01 2.10
CA SER A 55 -11.88 8.29 2.22
C SER A 55 -12.82 9.03 3.18
N PRO A 56 -14.10 9.25 2.82
CA PRO A 56 -15.10 9.79 3.74
C PRO A 56 -15.56 8.76 4.77
N TYR A 57 -15.19 7.49 4.60
CA TYR A 57 -15.60 6.40 5.47
C TYR A 57 -14.50 5.95 6.43
N ARG A 58 -14.92 5.44 7.59
CA ARG A 58 -14.11 4.56 8.43
C ARG A 58 -14.80 3.21 8.55
N SER A 59 -14.07 2.17 8.18
CA SER A 59 -14.60 0.81 8.20
C SER A 59 -14.44 0.18 9.57
N TRP A 60 -15.51 -0.46 10.04
CA TRP A 60 -15.52 -1.39 11.14
C TRP A 60 -15.81 -2.79 10.59
N ARG A 61 -15.00 -3.78 11.02
CA ARG A 61 -15.15 -5.20 10.72
C ARG A 61 -14.96 -6.01 12.00
N PHE A 62 -15.40 -7.27 12.02
CA PHE A 62 -15.11 -8.15 13.15
C PHE A 62 -13.61 -8.33 13.43
N ASN A 63 -12.78 -8.32 12.39
CA ASN A 63 -11.31 -8.35 12.48
C ASN A 63 -10.66 -6.96 12.54
N ASN A 64 -11.44 -5.87 12.54
CA ASN A 64 -10.95 -4.50 12.68
C ASN A 64 -11.98 -3.64 13.43
N LYS A 65 -11.99 -3.76 14.75
CA LYS A 65 -12.95 -3.11 15.65
C LYS A 65 -12.44 -1.74 16.10
N ILE A 66 -12.60 -0.74 15.24
CA ILE A 66 -12.26 0.64 15.59
C ILE A 66 -13.07 1.10 16.81
N ARG A 67 -12.42 1.82 17.74
CA ARG A 67 -13.02 2.34 18.99
C ARG A 67 -13.26 3.85 18.95
N SER A 68 -12.65 4.53 17.98
CA SER A 68 -12.80 5.96 17.76
C SER A 68 -12.73 6.27 16.26
N MET A 69 -13.26 7.44 15.89
CA MET A 69 -13.26 7.91 14.51
C MET A 69 -13.14 9.45 14.50
N PRO A 70 -12.38 10.04 13.57
CA PRO A 70 -12.36 11.48 13.39
C PRO A 70 -13.75 12.04 13.06
N ALA A 71 -14.08 13.21 13.61
CA ALA A 71 -15.31 13.91 13.27
C ALA A 71 -15.42 14.16 11.75
N GLY A 72 -16.65 14.16 11.23
CA GLY A 72 -16.93 14.36 9.80
C GLY A 72 -16.74 13.14 8.90
N LYS A 73 -16.31 11.99 9.44
CA LYS A 73 -16.28 10.71 8.73
C LYS A 73 -17.56 9.90 8.98
N LYS A 74 -17.95 9.07 8.02
CA LYS A 74 -19.08 8.13 8.12
C LYS A 74 -18.58 6.76 8.56
N LEU A 75 -19.18 6.19 9.60
CA LEU A 75 -18.91 4.80 9.99
C LEU A 75 -19.51 3.86 8.95
N ARG A 76 -18.70 2.92 8.44
CA ARG A 76 -19.13 1.85 7.54
C ARG A 76 -18.96 0.51 8.23
N ILE A 77 -20.07 -0.17 8.50
CA ILE A 77 -20.06 -1.50 9.11
C ILE A 77 -20.05 -2.52 7.98
N GLU A 78 -19.00 -3.34 7.92
CA GLU A 78 -18.81 -4.34 6.88
C GLU A 78 -18.98 -5.74 7.49
N VAL A 79 -20.06 -6.41 7.09
CA VAL A 79 -20.49 -7.73 7.57
C VAL A 79 -20.64 -8.69 6.38
N LEU A 80 -20.42 -9.99 6.62
CA LEU A 80 -20.47 -11.02 5.57
C LEU A 80 -21.89 -11.54 5.30
N ALA A 81 -22.85 -11.20 6.15
CA ALA A 81 -24.25 -11.60 6.04
C ALA A 81 -25.15 -10.42 6.46
N PRO A 82 -26.43 -10.42 6.05
CA PRO A 82 -27.40 -9.44 6.54
C PRO A 82 -27.41 -9.38 8.07
N ALA A 83 -27.37 -8.17 8.62
CA ALA A 83 -27.27 -7.96 10.06
C ALA A 83 -28.13 -6.78 10.52
N ARG A 84 -28.53 -6.80 11.80
CA ARG A 84 -29.18 -5.68 12.48
C ARG A 84 -28.15 -4.95 13.33
N VAL A 85 -28.10 -3.63 13.21
CA VAL A 85 -27.20 -2.78 13.98
C VAL A 85 -27.96 -2.18 15.16
N HIS A 86 -27.50 -2.49 16.36
CA HIS A 86 -27.94 -1.86 17.60
C HIS A 86 -26.89 -0.81 17.98
N TRP A 87 -27.32 0.43 18.17
CA TRP A 87 -26.45 1.53 18.61
C TRP A 87 -27.14 2.37 19.70
N SER A 88 -26.34 3.03 20.52
CA SER A 88 -26.78 3.95 21.58
C SER A 88 -25.72 5.04 21.76
N LEU A 89 -26.16 6.22 22.20
CA LEU A 89 -25.28 7.35 22.55
C LEU A 89 -24.93 7.40 24.04
N ASP A 90 -25.72 6.74 24.87
CA ASP A 90 -25.70 6.77 26.35
C ASP A 90 -25.32 5.43 26.99
N GLY A 91 -25.07 4.39 26.19
CA GLY A 91 -24.72 3.07 26.68
C GLY A 91 -25.91 2.22 27.13
N TRP A 92 -27.08 2.39 26.52
CA TRP A 92 -28.34 1.67 26.82
C TRP A 92 -28.97 2.04 28.16
N ALA A 93 -28.65 3.24 28.66
CA ALA A 93 -29.22 3.79 29.89
C ALA A 93 -30.69 4.20 29.72
#